data_AF-A0A511KE02-F1
#
_entry.id   AF-A0A511KE02-F1
#
_cell.length_a   1.000
_cell.length_b   1.000
_cell.length_c   1.000
_cell.angle_alpha   90.00
_cell.angle_beta   90.00
_cell.angle_gamma   90.00
#
_symmetry.space_group_name_H-M   'P 1'
#
loop_
_entity.id
_entity.type
_entity.pdbx_description
1 polymer ?
#
loop_
_entity_poly.entity_id
_entity_poly.type
_entity_poly.pdbx_seq_one_letter_code
_entity_poly.pdbx_strand_id
1 'polypeptide(L)'
;MVKISDKIKKAEREGRPWWSFEFFPPKTPEGWVNLYDRIERMQQLGPIFVDITWGAGGSTSEATTNFVKTAHSELGLETCMHLTCTNMPVEMVDKALKASLAEAYDSGCRNILALRGDPPRGVEEWKPTEGGFNHAIDLVRHIRKNYGDYFCIGVAGFPEGHPQSESPEAEIRHFKKKVDAGADIVFTQMFYDAEVFIDWGRRLRAAGITIPIVPGIMPIQTFAAFKRRTDFAGTIVPKELWDLLEPIKDDDAKVREVGTKYVADMCRKILNAELGIHGIHCYTMNLSRGTEMLLEEMHFVPTADRVKPLPWRLSLTQKRRAETTRPIFWSNRQKSYITRTRDWDEFPNGRWGDASSPAFGDVDALLLALPHKPQDAIKIWGTPHSLGDIAALFARFCRGDLKSLPWSDQPAAKETTRIAEQLARINELGFLTASHINSQPRVDGAPSEDPAVGWGPIHGYVYQKAYLEFFCPPELVEPLLELLGDTPSVTYHAVNKQGDFRSNTAPGPNAVTWGVFPGAEVIQPTVVDSTAFQAWKDEAYELGSQWAQLYKGSEPETYEVIERIFSEFHLVNIVFNDYRNRDEDAIFKPFFELAHQKGLSIANGH
;
A
#
# COMPACT_ATOMS: atom_id res chain seq x y z
N MET A 1 7.54 6.94 -13.21
CA MET A 1 6.37 6.18 -13.68
C MET A 1 6.73 5.41 -14.94
N VAL A 2 6.26 4.18 -15.05
CA VAL A 2 6.54 3.27 -16.18
C VAL A 2 5.18 2.89 -16.79
N LYS A 3 5.07 2.89 -18.11
CA LYS A 3 3.84 2.45 -18.78
C LYS A 3 3.56 0.99 -18.45
N ILE A 4 2.30 0.65 -18.18
CA ILE A 4 1.93 -0.75 -17.90
C ILE A 4 2.28 -1.68 -19.07
N SER A 5 2.22 -1.19 -20.31
CA SER A 5 2.63 -1.93 -21.50
C SER A 5 4.11 -2.34 -21.45
N ASP A 6 5.00 -1.48 -20.95
CA ASP A 6 6.43 -1.79 -20.79
C ASP A 6 6.66 -2.82 -19.66
N LYS A 7 5.91 -2.70 -18.56
CA LYS A 7 5.96 -3.67 -17.44
C LYS A 7 5.53 -5.07 -17.89
N ILE A 8 4.46 -5.15 -18.69
CA ILE A 8 3.96 -6.41 -19.24
C ILE A 8 4.96 -7.00 -20.24
N LYS A 9 5.42 -6.22 -21.22
CA LYS A 9 6.44 -6.67 -22.18
C LYS A 9 7.73 -7.13 -21.50
N LYS A 10 8.13 -6.49 -20.39
CA LYS A 10 9.27 -6.94 -19.57
C LYS A 10 8.98 -8.31 -18.94
N ALA A 11 7.82 -8.48 -18.30
CA ALA A 11 7.44 -9.76 -17.70
C ALA A 11 7.33 -10.89 -18.75
N GLU A 12 6.74 -10.61 -19.91
CA GLU A 12 6.63 -11.55 -21.03
C GLU A 12 7.99 -11.96 -21.59
N ARG A 13 8.94 -11.02 -21.75
CA ARG A 13 10.32 -11.33 -22.16
C ARG A 13 11.08 -12.18 -21.14
N GLU A 14 10.79 -12.00 -19.86
CA GLU A 14 11.35 -12.78 -18.75
C GLU A 14 10.68 -14.16 -18.61
N GLY A 15 9.61 -14.45 -19.36
CA GLY A 15 8.78 -15.64 -19.17
C GLY A 15 8.12 -15.70 -17.79
N ARG A 16 7.97 -14.54 -17.12
CA ARG A 16 7.55 -14.46 -15.72
C ARG A 16 6.04 -14.19 -15.64
N PRO A 17 5.30 -14.94 -14.80
CA PRO A 17 3.89 -14.69 -14.61
C PRO A 17 3.62 -13.29 -14.05
N TRP A 18 2.49 -12.70 -14.43
CA TRP A 18 2.03 -11.42 -13.90
C TRP A 18 0.51 -11.39 -13.72
N TRP A 19 0.04 -10.51 -12.85
CA TRP A 19 -1.39 -10.31 -12.62
C TRP A 19 -1.70 -8.88 -12.21
N SER A 20 -2.95 -8.47 -12.41
CA SER A 20 -3.48 -7.17 -11.98
C SER A 20 -4.91 -7.30 -11.49
N PHE A 21 -5.41 -6.25 -10.83
CA PHE A 21 -6.72 -6.27 -10.16
C PHE A 21 -7.56 -5.07 -10.55
N GLU A 22 -8.83 -5.27 -10.88
CA GLU A 22 -9.80 -4.19 -11.07
C GLU A 22 -10.65 -3.97 -9.82
N PHE A 23 -10.82 -2.69 -9.46
CA PHE A 23 -11.70 -2.21 -8.41
C PHE A 23 -12.69 -1.19 -8.96
N PHE A 24 -13.80 -0.95 -8.24
CA PHE A 24 -14.75 0.11 -8.56
C PHE A 24 -14.95 1.08 -7.39
N PRO A 25 -15.18 2.38 -7.64
CA PRO A 25 -15.45 3.38 -6.60
C PRO A 25 -16.65 3.00 -5.70
N PRO A 26 -16.45 2.81 -4.38
CA PRO A 26 -17.54 2.63 -3.44
C PRO A 26 -18.44 3.87 -3.36
N LYS A 27 -19.72 3.65 -3.04
CA LYS A 27 -20.71 4.74 -2.90
C LYS A 27 -20.70 5.42 -1.53
N THR A 28 -20.17 4.75 -0.51
CA THR A 28 -20.20 5.22 0.89
C THR A 28 -18.79 5.41 1.43
N PRO A 29 -18.58 6.35 2.38
CA PRO A 29 -17.28 6.54 3.04
C PRO A 29 -16.75 5.26 3.71
N GLU A 30 -17.62 4.48 4.35
CA GLU A 30 -17.25 3.19 4.96
C GLU A 30 -16.79 2.18 3.90
N GLY A 31 -17.39 2.23 2.71
CA GLY A 31 -16.98 1.41 1.58
C GLY A 31 -15.56 1.74 1.11
N TRP A 32 -15.15 3.02 1.16
CA TRP A 32 -13.79 3.44 0.82
C TRP A 32 -12.76 2.94 1.82
N VAL A 33 -13.02 3.07 3.12
CA VAL A 33 -12.13 2.53 4.17
C VAL A 33 -11.90 1.03 3.95
N ASN A 34 -13.00 0.27 3.80
CA ASN A 34 -12.93 -1.17 3.57
C ASN A 34 -12.19 -1.54 2.26
N LEU A 35 -12.31 -0.71 1.22
CA LEU A 35 -11.62 -0.92 -0.05
C LEU A 35 -10.11 -0.69 0.11
N TYR A 36 -9.69 0.39 0.76
CA TYR A 36 -8.27 0.64 1.01
C TYR A 36 -7.62 -0.45 1.85
N ASP A 37 -8.25 -0.87 2.96
CA ASP A 37 -7.78 -1.99 3.79
C ASP A 37 -7.66 -3.31 2.99
N ARG A 38 -8.55 -3.50 2.01
CA ARG A 38 -8.48 -4.67 1.13
C ARG A 38 -7.34 -4.54 0.13
N ILE A 39 -7.16 -3.39 -0.48
CA ILE A 39 -6.08 -3.13 -1.44
C ILE A 39 -4.72 -3.29 -0.77
N GLU A 40 -4.54 -2.82 0.47
CA GLU A 40 -3.30 -3.02 1.23
C GLU A 40 -2.96 -4.50 1.42
N ARG A 41 -3.97 -5.34 1.71
CA ARG A 41 -3.77 -6.80 1.78
C ARG A 41 -3.49 -7.41 0.41
N MET A 42 -4.26 -7.03 -0.61
CA MET A 42 -4.10 -7.55 -1.97
C MET A 42 -2.80 -7.10 -2.63
N GLN A 43 -2.21 -5.98 -2.22
CA GLN A 43 -0.89 -5.54 -2.68
C GLN A 43 0.20 -6.55 -2.32
N GLN A 44 0.08 -7.25 -1.18
CA GLN A 44 1.02 -8.29 -0.78
C GLN A 44 0.98 -9.50 -1.74
N LEU A 45 -0.10 -9.65 -2.50
CA LEU A 45 -0.20 -10.61 -3.57
C LEU A 45 0.61 -10.20 -4.80
N GLY A 46 1.34 -9.07 -4.82
CA GLY A 46 2.31 -8.71 -5.86
C GLY A 46 1.77 -8.33 -7.26
N PRO A 47 0.61 -7.65 -7.41
CA PRO A 47 0.11 -7.23 -8.71
C PRO A 47 1.05 -6.24 -9.41
N ILE A 48 1.09 -6.24 -10.74
CA ILE A 48 1.92 -5.29 -11.52
C ILE A 48 1.28 -3.90 -11.65
N PHE A 49 -0.04 -3.84 -11.58
CA PHE A 49 -0.86 -2.63 -11.56
C PHE A 49 -2.27 -2.95 -11.01
N VAL A 50 -3.04 -1.92 -10.69
CA VAL A 50 -4.46 -2.02 -10.33
C VAL A 50 -5.30 -1.07 -11.18
N ASP A 51 -6.53 -1.44 -11.46
CA ASP A 51 -7.46 -0.68 -12.28
C ASP A 51 -8.59 -0.13 -11.43
N ILE A 52 -9.08 1.05 -11.79
CA ILE A 52 -10.22 1.67 -11.15
C ILE A 52 -11.25 2.07 -12.20
N THR A 53 -12.47 1.57 -12.05
CA THR A 53 -13.55 1.83 -13.01
C THR A 53 -14.02 3.27 -12.96
N TRP A 54 -14.49 3.77 -14.10
CA TRP A 54 -15.08 5.09 -14.25
C TRP A 54 -16.56 4.95 -14.61
N GLY A 55 -17.43 5.51 -13.77
CA GLY A 55 -18.87 5.44 -13.94
C GLY A 55 -19.35 6.16 -15.20
N ALA A 56 -20.46 5.67 -15.77
CA ALA A 56 -21.06 6.25 -16.96
C ALA A 56 -21.27 7.77 -16.81
N GLY A 57 -20.93 8.51 -17.85
CA GLY A 57 -21.08 9.97 -17.91
C GLY A 57 -20.23 10.76 -16.91
N GLY A 58 -19.18 10.19 -16.32
CA GLY A 58 -18.32 10.92 -15.38
C GLY A 58 -18.83 10.99 -13.94
N SER A 59 -19.88 10.24 -13.61
CA SER A 59 -20.52 10.25 -12.29
C SER A 59 -19.59 9.92 -11.11
N THR A 60 -18.52 9.16 -11.35
CA THR A 60 -17.51 8.82 -10.33
C THR A 60 -16.13 9.42 -10.63
N SER A 61 -16.05 10.45 -11.47
CA SER A 61 -14.80 11.06 -11.93
C SER A 61 -13.90 11.48 -10.77
N GLU A 62 -14.40 12.32 -9.87
CA GLU A 62 -13.68 12.80 -8.69
C GLU A 62 -13.22 11.66 -7.78
N ALA A 63 -14.11 10.69 -7.53
CA ALA A 63 -13.80 9.55 -6.67
C ALA A 63 -12.70 8.65 -7.27
N THR A 64 -12.69 8.52 -8.60
CA THR A 64 -11.68 7.76 -9.35
C THR A 64 -10.33 8.48 -9.32
N THR A 65 -10.31 9.80 -9.53
CA THR A 65 -9.10 10.62 -9.46
C THR A 65 -8.50 10.60 -8.05
N ASN A 66 -9.33 10.75 -7.01
CA ASN A 66 -8.88 10.66 -5.62
C ASN A 66 -8.27 9.30 -5.29
N PHE A 67 -8.87 8.21 -5.78
CA PHE A 67 -8.31 6.88 -5.62
C PHE A 67 -6.92 6.75 -6.26
N VAL A 68 -6.77 7.21 -7.51
CA VAL A 68 -5.49 7.20 -8.23
C VAL A 68 -4.43 7.96 -7.44
N LYS A 69 -4.79 9.12 -6.89
CA LYS A 69 -3.90 9.93 -6.05
C LYS A 69 -3.43 9.14 -4.82
N THR A 70 -4.36 8.61 -4.03
CA THR A 70 -4.03 7.81 -2.84
C THR A 70 -3.23 6.55 -3.18
N ALA A 71 -3.59 5.84 -4.25
CA ALA A 71 -2.89 4.64 -4.69
C ALA A 71 -1.42 4.93 -5.05
N HIS A 72 -1.14 6.06 -5.67
CA HIS A 72 0.23 6.45 -6.04
C HIS A 72 1.00 7.07 -4.87
N SER A 73 0.37 7.97 -4.11
CA SER A 73 1.03 8.70 -3.03
C SER A 73 1.29 7.82 -1.82
N GLU A 74 0.26 7.09 -1.36
CA GLU A 74 0.26 6.36 -0.09
C GLU A 74 0.50 4.86 -0.25
N LEU A 75 -0.08 4.23 -1.29
CA LEU A 75 0.01 2.77 -1.46
C LEU A 75 1.20 2.33 -2.32
N GLY A 76 1.77 3.22 -3.12
CA GLY A 76 2.86 2.89 -4.04
C GLY A 76 2.44 1.89 -5.14
N LEU A 77 1.17 1.91 -5.54
CA LEU A 77 0.59 1.02 -6.55
C LEU A 77 0.47 1.73 -7.89
N GLU A 78 0.93 1.09 -8.97
CA GLU A 78 0.70 1.60 -10.32
C GLU A 78 -0.77 1.45 -10.68
N THR A 79 -1.40 2.51 -11.16
CA THR A 79 -2.82 2.49 -11.52
C THR A 79 -3.06 2.59 -13.03
N CYS A 80 -4.12 1.95 -13.51
CA CYS A 80 -4.76 2.27 -14.78
C CYS A 80 -6.16 2.85 -14.52
N MET A 81 -6.38 4.07 -15.00
CA MET A 81 -7.63 4.77 -14.80
C MET A 81 -8.55 4.54 -16.01
N HIS A 82 -9.79 4.11 -15.76
CA HIS A 82 -10.78 4.04 -16.82
C HIS A 82 -11.19 5.45 -17.23
N LEU A 83 -11.43 5.67 -18.52
CA LEU A 83 -11.94 6.93 -19.03
C LEU A 83 -12.95 6.65 -20.14
N THR A 84 -14.23 6.91 -19.85
CA THR A 84 -15.30 6.80 -20.84
C THR A 84 -15.42 8.09 -21.64
N CYS A 85 -15.92 8.03 -22.88
CA CYS A 85 -16.05 9.22 -23.74
C CYS A 85 -17.50 9.59 -24.09
N THR A 86 -18.48 8.74 -23.79
CA THR A 86 -19.91 9.02 -24.04
C THR A 86 -20.52 9.90 -22.95
N ASN A 87 -21.50 10.73 -23.34
CA ASN A 87 -22.26 11.64 -22.49
C ASN A 87 -21.42 12.73 -21.79
N MET A 88 -20.24 13.05 -22.35
CA MET A 88 -19.37 14.09 -21.82
C MET A 88 -18.88 15.01 -22.95
N PRO A 89 -18.88 16.33 -22.74
CA PRO A 89 -18.26 17.26 -23.67
C PRO A 89 -16.73 17.11 -23.63
N VAL A 90 -16.04 17.49 -24.73
CA VAL A 90 -14.58 17.33 -24.86
C VAL A 90 -13.84 18.05 -23.74
N GLU A 91 -14.36 19.18 -23.26
CA GLU A 91 -13.79 19.96 -22.16
C GLU A 91 -13.77 19.18 -20.85
N MET A 92 -14.75 18.29 -20.61
CA MET A 92 -14.78 17.46 -19.41
C MET A 92 -13.76 16.33 -19.50
N VAL A 93 -13.58 15.74 -20.67
CA VAL A 93 -12.51 14.76 -20.93
C VAL A 93 -11.15 15.44 -20.80
N ASP A 94 -10.97 16.64 -21.35
CA ASP A 94 -9.76 17.43 -21.17
C ASP A 94 -9.56 17.86 -19.74
N LYS A 95 -10.62 18.16 -18.98
CA LYS A 95 -10.51 18.43 -17.54
C LYS A 95 -10.11 17.17 -16.79
N ALA A 96 -10.62 15.99 -17.14
CA ALA A 96 -10.22 14.74 -16.52
C ALA A 96 -8.77 14.37 -16.86
N LEU A 97 -8.35 14.57 -18.11
CA LEU A 97 -6.96 14.37 -18.56
C LEU A 97 -6.03 15.42 -17.95
N LYS A 98 -6.43 16.69 -17.92
CA LYS A 98 -5.70 17.79 -17.28
C LYS A 98 -5.68 17.69 -15.77
N ALA A 99 -6.73 17.23 -15.12
CA ALA A 99 -6.70 16.91 -13.69
C ALA A 99 -5.76 15.73 -13.48
N SER A 100 -5.89 14.67 -14.29
CA SER A 100 -4.94 13.57 -14.30
C SER A 100 -3.51 14.01 -14.60
N LEU A 101 -3.26 15.16 -15.26
CA LEU A 101 -1.96 15.73 -15.64
C LEU A 101 -1.40 16.81 -14.69
N ALA A 102 -2.24 17.70 -14.20
CA ALA A 102 -1.93 18.72 -13.20
C ALA A 102 -1.75 18.03 -11.86
N GLU A 103 -2.65 17.11 -11.54
CA GLU A 103 -2.38 16.08 -10.55
C GLU A 103 -1.39 15.04 -11.09
N ALA A 104 -1.13 14.83 -12.40
CA ALA A 104 0.03 13.98 -12.80
C ALA A 104 1.35 14.56 -12.31
N TYR A 105 1.43 15.90 -12.21
CA TYR A 105 2.62 16.59 -11.74
C TYR A 105 2.86 16.32 -10.24
N ASP A 106 1.79 16.05 -9.47
CA ASP A 106 1.83 15.79 -8.02
C ASP A 106 1.51 14.34 -7.58
N SER A 107 0.76 13.55 -8.34
CA SER A 107 0.20 12.21 -8.06
C SER A 107 0.45 11.18 -9.19
N GLY A 108 0.32 11.56 -10.46
CA GLY A 108 0.98 10.89 -11.60
C GLY A 108 0.34 9.65 -12.21
N CYS A 109 -0.85 9.69 -12.85
CA CYS A 109 -1.31 8.54 -13.66
C CYS A 109 -0.80 8.63 -15.10
N ARG A 110 -0.23 7.52 -15.62
CA ARG A 110 0.19 7.40 -17.03
C ARG A 110 -0.56 6.34 -17.80
N ASN A 111 -1.49 5.62 -17.19
CA ASN A 111 -2.15 4.50 -17.83
C ASN A 111 -3.66 4.76 -17.86
N ILE A 112 -4.22 4.82 -19.06
CA ILE A 112 -5.62 5.15 -19.28
C ILE A 112 -6.27 4.03 -20.07
N LEU A 113 -7.36 3.46 -19.56
CA LEU A 113 -8.22 2.57 -20.32
C LEU A 113 -9.30 3.41 -21.02
N ALA A 114 -9.10 3.66 -22.32
CA ALA A 114 -10.00 4.44 -23.16
C ALA A 114 -11.22 3.60 -23.56
N LEU A 115 -12.37 3.97 -23.02
CA LEU A 115 -13.65 3.28 -23.21
C LEU A 115 -14.63 4.20 -23.91
N ARG A 116 -15.58 3.59 -24.63
CA ARG A 116 -16.75 4.34 -25.11
C ARG A 116 -17.60 4.76 -23.91
N GLY A 117 -18.00 3.79 -23.09
CA GLY A 117 -19.00 3.94 -22.04
C GLY A 117 -20.36 3.43 -22.49
N ASP A 118 -21.19 3.10 -21.50
CA ASP A 118 -22.55 2.60 -21.70
C ASP A 118 -23.57 3.76 -21.75
N PRO A 119 -24.72 3.57 -22.41
CA PRO A 119 -25.82 4.52 -22.32
C PRO A 119 -26.27 4.70 -20.86
N PRO A 120 -26.82 5.86 -20.48
CA PRO A 120 -27.41 6.05 -19.16
C PRO A 120 -28.52 5.02 -18.91
N ARG A 121 -28.64 4.53 -17.67
CA ARG A 121 -29.69 3.55 -17.33
C ARG A 121 -31.09 4.10 -17.68
N GLY A 122 -31.85 3.34 -18.45
CA GLY A 122 -33.23 3.68 -18.83
C GLY A 122 -33.39 4.38 -20.18
N VAL A 123 -32.33 4.51 -20.98
CA VAL A 123 -32.39 5.08 -22.34
C VAL A 123 -32.05 3.99 -23.36
N GLU A 124 -33.01 3.60 -24.22
CA GLU A 124 -32.83 2.55 -25.23
C GLU A 124 -32.01 3.02 -26.45
N GLU A 125 -32.09 4.31 -26.81
CA GLU A 125 -31.30 4.91 -27.89
C GLU A 125 -30.29 5.95 -27.35
N TRP A 126 -29.01 5.62 -27.44
CA TRP A 126 -27.94 6.57 -27.14
C TRP A 126 -27.85 7.64 -28.23
N LYS A 127 -27.94 8.92 -27.84
CA LYS A 127 -27.68 10.06 -28.73
C LYS A 127 -26.32 10.68 -28.40
N PRO A 128 -25.46 10.93 -29.41
CA PRO A 128 -24.20 11.60 -29.19
C PRO A 128 -24.43 13.02 -28.64
N THR A 129 -23.64 13.40 -27.63
CA THR A 129 -23.58 14.79 -27.17
C THR A 129 -23.00 15.64 -28.28
N GLU A 130 -23.62 16.79 -28.58
CA GLU A 130 -23.14 17.71 -29.60
C GLU A 130 -21.71 18.16 -29.26
N GLY A 131 -20.77 17.97 -30.20
CA GLY A 131 -19.34 18.23 -29.99
C GLY A 131 -18.57 17.18 -29.16
N GLY A 132 -19.21 16.08 -28.73
CA GLY A 132 -18.60 15.00 -27.94
C GLY A 132 -17.97 13.87 -28.77
N PHE A 133 -17.47 12.84 -28.08
CA PHE A 133 -16.88 11.66 -28.71
C PHE A 133 -17.93 10.57 -29.01
N ASN A 134 -17.81 9.92 -30.16
CA ASN A 134 -18.75 8.87 -30.59
C ASN A 134 -18.24 7.46 -30.28
N HIS A 135 -16.93 7.27 -30.43
CA HIS A 135 -16.29 5.98 -30.27
C HIS A 135 -15.01 6.10 -29.45
N ALA A 136 -14.60 5.00 -28.82
CA ALA A 136 -13.35 4.94 -28.07
C ALA A 136 -12.12 5.34 -28.91
N ILE A 137 -12.14 5.10 -30.24
CA ILE A 137 -11.06 5.53 -31.15
C ILE A 137 -10.88 7.05 -31.17
N ASP A 138 -11.95 7.83 -30.99
CA ASP A 138 -11.88 9.28 -31.00
C ASP A 138 -11.15 9.77 -29.75
N LEU A 139 -11.40 9.13 -28.60
CA LEU A 139 -10.66 9.38 -27.37
C LEU A 139 -9.18 9.00 -27.51
N VAL A 140 -8.85 7.85 -28.11
CA VAL A 140 -7.45 7.44 -28.37
C VAL A 140 -6.74 8.50 -29.23
N ARG A 141 -7.36 8.91 -30.34
CA ARG A 141 -6.80 9.94 -31.24
C ARG A 141 -6.63 11.28 -30.54
N HIS A 142 -7.60 11.68 -29.71
CA HIS A 142 -7.55 12.92 -28.94
C HIS A 142 -6.40 12.91 -27.95
N ILE A 143 -6.23 11.83 -27.19
CA ILE A 143 -5.11 11.70 -26.23
C ILE A 143 -3.78 11.75 -26.98
N ARG A 144 -3.63 10.99 -28.07
CA ARG A 144 -2.39 10.99 -28.87
C ARG A 144 -2.08 12.33 -29.50
N LYS A 145 -3.08 13.04 -30.01
CA LYS A 145 -2.91 14.37 -30.61
C LYS A 145 -2.41 15.40 -29.61
N ASN A 146 -2.97 15.42 -28.41
CA ASN A 146 -2.68 16.46 -27.41
C ASN A 146 -1.50 16.12 -26.48
N TYR A 147 -1.25 14.84 -26.23
CA TYR A 147 -0.28 14.37 -25.23
C TYR A 147 0.80 13.43 -25.79
N GLY A 148 0.77 13.14 -27.09
CA GLY A 148 1.76 12.30 -27.76
C GLY A 148 1.91 10.93 -27.10
N ASP A 149 3.15 10.56 -26.82
CA ASP A 149 3.50 9.28 -26.21
C ASP A 149 3.55 9.31 -24.68
N TYR A 150 3.03 10.35 -24.02
CA TYR A 150 3.07 10.46 -22.56
C TYR A 150 2.28 9.34 -21.86
N PHE A 151 1.08 9.04 -22.34
CA PHE A 151 0.19 8.03 -21.77
C PHE A 151 0.37 6.65 -22.41
N CYS A 152 0.27 5.61 -21.59
CA CYS A 152 -0.10 4.27 -22.01
C CYS A 152 -1.62 4.22 -22.20
N ILE A 153 -2.09 3.85 -23.40
CA ILE A 153 -3.53 3.82 -23.71
C ILE A 153 -3.99 2.37 -23.89
N GLY A 154 -4.85 1.91 -22.98
CA GLY A 154 -5.57 0.66 -23.11
C GLY A 154 -6.88 0.82 -23.87
N VAL A 155 -7.30 -0.25 -24.55
CA VAL A 155 -8.62 -0.34 -25.20
C VAL A 155 -9.29 -1.67 -24.84
N ALA A 156 -10.63 -1.67 -24.81
CA ALA A 156 -11.39 -2.89 -24.59
C ALA A 156 -11.46 -3.79 -25.85
N GLY A 157 -11.32 -5.10 -25.64
CA GLY A 157 -11.55 -6.16 -26.61
C GLY A 157 -12.65 -7.12 -26.15
N PHE A 158 -13.36 -7.74 -27.10
CA PHE A 158 -14.48 -8.64 -26.80
C PHE A 158 -14.21 -9.98 -27.49
N PRO A 159 -13.71 -10.99 -26.76
CA PRO A 159 -13.37 -12.29 -27.36
C PRO A 159 -14.55 -13.00 -28.02
N GLU A 160 -15.73 -12.87 -27.41
CA GLU A 160 -17.00 -13.44 -27.89
C GLU A 160 -17.71 -12.55 -28.93
N GLY A 161 -17.11 -11.41 -29.24
CA GLY A 161 -17.64 -10.38 -30.12
C GLY A 161 -18.48 -9.32 -29.42
N HIS A 162 -18.44 -8.09 -29.94
CA HIS A 162 -19.22 -6.99 -29.37
C HIS A 162 -20.70 -7.11 -29.78
N PRO A 163 -21.69 -6.94 -28.88
CA PRO A 163 -23.12 -7.13 -29.19
C PRO A 163 -23.66 -6.24 -30.33
N GLN A 164 -23.02 -5.10 -30.56
CA GLN A 164 -23.35 -4.15 -31.64
C GLN A 164 -22.46 -4.30 -32.88
N SER A 165 -21.66 -5.37 -32.97
CA SER A 165 -20.80 -5.63 -34.13
C SER A 165 -21.59 -6.30 -35.26
N GLU A 166 -21.30 -5.92 -36.50
CA GLU A 166 -21.94 -6.47 -37.70
C GLU A 166 -21.44 -7.88 -38.05
N SER A 167 -20.15 -8.15 -37.82
CA SER A 167 -19.53 -9.47 -37.97
C SER A 167 -18.20 -9.56 -37.21
N PRO A 168 -17.71 -10.77 -36.89
CA PRO A 168 -16.39 -10.94 -36.28
C PRO A 168 -15.24 -10.32 -37.10
N GLU A 169 -15.33 -10.35 -38.43
CA GLU A 169 -14.32 -9.75 -39.32
C GLU A 169 -14.39 -8.23 -39.29
N ALA A 170 -15.60 -7.66 -39.22
CA ALA A 170 -15.78 -6.22 -39.04
C ALA A 170 -15.20 -5.75 -37.72
N GLU A 171 -15.42 -6.52 -36.65
CA GLU A 171 -14.87 -6.23 -35.34
C GLU A 171 -13.35 -6.15 -35.33
N ILE A 172 -12.67 -7.14 -35.93
CA ILE A 172 -11.21 -7.13 -36.04
C ILE A 172 -10.72 -5.92 -36.84
N ARG A 173 -11.43 -5.51 -37.91
CA ARG A 173 -11.08 -4.29 -38.65
C ARG A 173 -11.23 -3.03 -37.80
N HIS A 174 -12.32 -2.90 -37.05
CA HIS A 174 -12.52 -1.75 -36.16
C HIS A 174 -11.50 -1.74 -35.02
N PHE A 175 -11.19 -2.92 -34.48
CA PHE A 175 -10.20 -3.09 -33.45
C PHE A 175 -8.81 -2.73 -33.94
N LYS A 176 -8.39 -3.20 -35.13
CA LYS A 176 -7.14 -2.79 -35.77
C LYS A 176 -7.05 -1.27 -35.94
N LYS A 177 -8.12 -0.61 -36.38
CA LYS A 177 -8.16 0.86 -36.47
C LYS A 177 -7.93 1.56 -35.12
N LYS A 178 -8.41 0.98 -34.00
CA LYS A 178 -8.15 1.51 -32.65
C LYS A 178 -6.67 1.34 -32.27
N VAL A 179 -6.08 0.20 -32.59
CA VAL A 179 -4.65 -0.07 -32.35
C VAL A 179 -3.79 0.88 -33.19
N ASP A 180 -4.07 1.01 -34.48
CA ASP A 180 -3.36 1.90 -35.40
C ASP A 180 -3.51 3.39 -35.01
N ALA A 181 -4.58 3.76 -34.31
CA ALA A 181 -4.76 5.10 -33.74
C ALA A 181 -3.84 5.38 -32.54
N GLY A 182 -3.17 4.36 -32.00
CA GLY A 182 -2.15 4.49 -30.96
C GLY A 182 -2.51 3.81 -29.63
N ALA A 183 -3.27 2.72 -29.63
CA ALA A 183 -3.46 1.92 -28.41
C ALA A 183 -2.22 1.06 -28.11
N ASP A 184 -1.84 0.95 -26.84
CA ASP A 184 -0.65 0.23 -26.38
C ASP A 184 -0.95 -1.15 -25.79
N ILE A 185 -2.19 -1.39 -25.35
CA ILE A 185 -2.58 -2.57 -24.58
C ILE A 185 -4.08 -2.87 -24.78
N VAL A 186 -4.44 -4.15 -24.72
CA VAL A 186 -5.81 -4.61 -24.86
C VAL A 186 -6.29 -5.23 -23.56
N PHE A 187 -7.43 -4.79 -23.04
CA PHE A 187 -8.13 -5.43 -21.93
C PHE A 187 -9.35 -6.15 -22.46
N THR A 188 -9.47 -7.46 -22.23
CA THR A 188 -10.63 -8.20 -22.73
C THR A 188 -11.78 -8.18 -21.74
N GLN A 189 -13.01 -8.14 -22.23
CA GLN A 189 -14.19 -8.48 -21.42
C GLN A 189 -14.03 -9.88 -20.79
N MET A 190 -14.73 -10.15 -19.68
CA MET A 190 -14.77 -11.47 -19.07
C MET A 190 -15.36 -12.54 -20.01
N PHE A 191 -14.83 -13.76 -19.92
CA PHE A 191 -15.25 -14.93 -20.70
C PHE A 191 -15.07 -16.20 -19.85
N TYR A 192 -15.73 -17.30 -20.23
CA TYR A 192 -15.63 -18.61 -19.55
C TYR A 192 -15.29 -19.77 -20.48
N ASP A 193 -15.09 -19.50 -21.77
CA ASP A 193 -14.63 -20.45 -22.78
C ASP A 193 -13.21 -20.08 -23.23
N ALA A 194 -12.24 -20.95 -22.89
CA ALA A 194 -10.83 -20.76 -23.25
C ALA A 194 -10.62 -20.79 -24.77
N GLU A 195 -11.34 -21.66 -25.50
CA GLU A 195 -11.12 -21.86 -26.93
C GLU A 195 -11.58 -20.65 -27.73
N VAL A 196 -12.70 -20.03 -27.34
CA VAL A 196 -13.18 -18.78 -27.93
C VAL A 196 -12.14 -17.67 -27.77
N PHE A 197 -11.55 -17.54 -26.57
CA PHE A 197 -10.48 -16.57 -26.34
C PHE A 197 -9.23 -16.87 -27.18
N ILE A 198 -8.83 -18.14 -27.25
CA ILE A 198 -7.63 -18.56 -27.98
C ILE A 198 -7.78 -18.32 -29.48
N ASP A 199 -8.92 -18.67 -30.07
CA ASP A 199 -9.23 -18.39 -31.48
C ASP A 199 -9.19 -16.88 -31.76
N TRP A 200 -9.86 -16.09 -30.92
CA TRP A 200 -9.86 -14.63 -31.04
C TRP A 200 -8.43 -14.05 -30.98
N GLY A 201 -7.61 -14.52 -30.03
CA GLY A 201 -6.21 -14.14 -29.92
C GLY A 201 -5.40 -14.48 -31.18
N ARG A 202 -5.56 -15.68 -31.74
CA ARG A 202 -4.90 -16.10 -33.00
C ARG A 202 -5.31 -15.21 -34.16
N ARG A 203 -6.60 -14.86 -34.27
CA ARG A 203 -7.11 -13.96 -35.30
C ARG A 203 -6.54 -12.55 -35.18
N LEU A 204 -6.39 -12.01 -33.97
CA LEU A 204 -5.73 -10.72 -33.75
C LEU A 204 -4.25 -10.75 -34.19
N ARG A 205 -3.51 -11.81 -33.82
CA ARG A 205 -2.11 -11.98 -34.25
C ARG A 205 -2.00 -12.09 -35.77
N ALA A 206 -2.88 -12.85 -36.42
CA ALA A 206 -2.95 -12.96 -37.87
C ALA A 206 -3.27 -11.62 -38.57
N ALA A 207 -4.05 -10.74 -37.92
CA ALA A 207 -4.31 -9.38 -38.39
C ALA A 207 -3.14 -8.38 -38.16
N GLY A 208 -2.02 -8.86 -37.61
CA GLY A 208 -0.81 -8.08 -37.36
C GLY A 208 -0.84 -7.24 -36.08
N ILE A 209 -1.72 -7.55 -35.13
CA ILE A 209 -1.80 -6.84 -33.85
C ILE A 209 -0.80 -7.45 -32.87
N THR A 210 0.23 -6.70 -32.51
CA THR A 210 1.36 -7.16 -31.68
C THR A 210 1.37 -6.59 -30.26
N ILE A 211 0.45 -5.68 -29.92
CA ILE A 211 0.34 -5.12 -28.57
C ILE A 211 -0.08 -6.20 -27.55
N PRO A 212 0.31 -6.06 -26.27
CA PRO A 212 -0.06 -7.01 -25.22
C PRO A 212 -1.57 -7.16 -25.07
N ILE A 213 -2.00 -8.41 -24.83
CA ILE A 213 -3.39 -8.78 -24.59
C ILE A 213 -3.51 -9.17 -23.12
N VAL A 214 -4.40 -8.50 -22.40
CA VAL A 214 -4.69 -8.72 -20.99
C VAL A 214 -6.02 -9.46 -20.88
N PRO A 215 -6.01 -10.77 -20.58
CA PRO A 215 -7.25 -11.52 -20.41
C PRO A 215 -7.94 -11.12 -19.11
N GLY A 216 -9.16 -10.61 -19.24
CA GLY A 216 -10.05 -10.29 -18.13
C GLY A 216 -10.71 -11.54 -17.56
N ILE A 217 -10.41 -11.84 -16.29
CA ILE A 217 -10.85 -13.05 -15.59
C ILE A 217 -11.70 -12.64 -14.38
N MET A 218 -12.92 -13.15 -14.27
CA MET A 218 -13.75 -12.94 -13.08
C MET A 218 -13.81 -14.23 -12.24
N PRO A 219 -13.23 -14.25 -11.03
CA PRO A 219 -13.38 -15.38 -10.12
C PRO A 219 -14.85 -15.62 -9.73
N ILE A 220 -15.28 -16.88 -9.75
CA ILE A 220 -16.65 -17.28 -9.40
C ILE A 220 -16.77 -17.35 -7.87
N GLN A 221 -17.64 -16.52 -7.29
CA GLN A 221 -17.76 -16.41 -5.82
C GLN A 221 -19.02 -17.05 -5.24
N THR A 222 -20.16 -16.85 -5.93
CA THR A 222 -21.47 -17.41 -5.59
C THR A 222 -22.24 -17.63 -6.88
N PHE A 223 -23.16 -18.60 -6.88
CA PHE A 223 -23.92 -18.97 -8.08
C PHE A 223 -24.81 -17.82 -8.56
N ALA A 224 -25.53 -17.18 -7.63
CA ALA A 224 -26.43 -16.08 -7.94
C ALA A 224 -25.70 -14.85 -8.50
N ALA A 225 -24.52 -14.51 -7.95
CA ALA A 225 -23.73 -13.40 -8.47
C ALA A 225 -23.16 -13.71 -9.85
N PHE A 226 -22.67 -14.93 -10.06
CA PHE A 226 -22.16 -15.41 -11.34
C PHE A 226 -23.22 -15.30 -12.43
N LYS A 227 -24.39 -15.92 -12.23
CA LYS A 227 -25.50 -15.91 -13.19
C LYS A 227 -25.95 -14.50 -13.56
N ARG A 228 -26.18 -13.64 -12.56
CA ARG A 228 -26.59 -12.25 -12.80
C ARG A 228 -25.59 -11.48 -13.65
N ARG A 229 -24.29 -11.74 -13.49
CA ARG A 229 -23.22 -11.05 -14.21
C ARG A 229 -23.09 -11.54 -15.65
N THR A 230 -23.15 -12.85 -15.86
CA THR A 230 -23.10 -13.44 -17.20
C THR A 230 -24.32 -13.00 -18.02
N ASP A 231 -25.50 -12.95 -17.40
CA ASP A 231 -26.73 -12.46 -18.05
C ASP A 231 -26.62 -10.97 -18.42
N PHE A 232 -26.09 -10.14 -17.51
CA PHE A 232 -25.93 -8.70 -17.75
C PHE A 232 -24.91 -8.40 -18.85
N ALA A 233 -23.80 -9.14 -18.90
CA ALA A 233 -22.76 -8.95 -19.90
C ALA A 233 -23.06 -9.64 -21.23
N GLY A 234 -24.02 -10.57 -21.26
CA GLY A 234 -24.29 -11.42 -22.42
C GLY A 234 -23.16 -12.43 -22.68
N THR A 235 -22.40 -12.80 -21.65
CA THR A 235 -21.23 -13.68 -21.77
C THR A 235 -21.67 -15.12 -22.07
N ILE A 236 -20.96 -15.78 -22.99
CA ILE A 236 -21.22 -17.18 -23.34
C ILE A 236 -20.58 -18.07 -22.27
N VAL A 237 -21.41 -18.82 -21.56
CA VAL A 237 -20.96 -19.76 -20.52
C VAL A 237 -21.08 -21.19 -21.04
N PRO A 238 -19.97 -21.96 -21.10
CA PRO A 238 -20.01 -23.36 -21.52
C PRO A 238 -21.00 -24.18 -20.68
N LYS A 239 -21.74 -25.09 -21.34
CA LYS A 239 -22.72 -25.95 -20.67
C LYS A 239 -22.08 -26.77 -19.54
N GLU A 240 -20.85 -27.24 -19.75
CA GLU A 240 -20.08 -27.96 -18.74
C GLU A 240 -19.93 -27.19 -17.43
N LEU A 241 -19.77 -25.87 -17.48
CA LEU A 241 -19.66 -25.05 -16.28
C LEU A 241 -21.01 -24.95 -15.54
N TRP A 242 -22.12 -24.85 -16.27
CA TRP A 242 -23.46 -24.91 -15.67
C TRP A 242 -23.73 -26.27 -15.02
N ASP A 243 -23.41 -27.35 -15.71
CA ASP A 243 -23.61 -28.72 -15.21
C ASP A 243 -22.76 -28.99 -13.95
N LEU A 244 -21.60 -28.33 -13.81
CA LEU A 244 -20.77 -28.38 -12.60
C LEU A 244 -21.32 -27.56 -11.43
N LEU A 245 -21.88 -26.38 -11.69
CA LEU A 245 -22.27 -25.43 -10.64
C LEU A 245 -23.72 -25.58 -10.17
N GLU A 246 -24.66 -25.95 -11.05
CA GLU A 246 -26.09 -26.05 -10.73
C GLU A 246 -26.38 -27.05 -9.58
N PRO A 247 -25.72 -28.23 -9.47
CA PRO A 247 -25.95 -29.16 -8.37
C PRO A 247 -25.50 -28.63 -6.99
N ILE A 248 -24.59 -27.66 -6.97
CA ILE A 248 -23.98 -27.09 -5.75
C ILE A 248 -24.41 -25.64 -5.51
N LYS A 249 -25.40 -25.13 -6.25
CA LYS A 249 -25.78 -23.71 -6.28
C LYS A 249 -26.10 -23.06 -4.93
N ASP A 250 -26.55 -23.87 -3.96
CA ASP A 250 -26.92 -23.42 -2.62
C ASP A 250 -25.75 -23.50 -1.61
N ASP A 251 -24.58 -23.99 -2.03
CA ASP A 251 -23.34 -24.09 -1.23
C ASP A 251 -22.25 -23.16 -1.79
N ASP A 252 -22.28 -21.90 -1.34
CA ASP A 252 -21.35 -20.86 -1.80
C ASP A 252 -19.87 -21.22 -1.60
N ALA A 253 -19.53 -22.04 -0.60
CA ALA A 253 -18.17 -22.48 -0.39
C ALA A 253 -17.73 -23.44 -1.48
N LYS A 254 -18.56 -24.44 -1.80
CA LYS A 254 -18.28 -25.38 -2.90
C LYS A 254 -18.31 -24.71 -4.27
N VAL A 255 -19.27 -23.81 -4.51
CA VAL A 255 -19.33 -23.04 -5.77
C VAL A 255 -18.03 -22.29 -5.99
N ARG A 256 -17.49 -21.66 -4.94
CA ARG A 256 -16.22 -20.94 -5.02
C ARG A 256 -15.05 -21.88 -5.27
N GLU A 257 -14.97 -23.02 -4.58
CA GLU A 257 -13.90 -23.99 -4.78
C GLU A 257 -13.89 -24.57 -6.20
N VAL A 258 -15.04 -25.09 -6.67
CA VAL A 258 -15.20 -25.69 -8.00
C VAL A 258 -15.01 -24.64 -9.10
N GLY A 259 -15.60 -23.46 -8.91
CA GLY A 259 -15.45 -22.35 -9.85
C GLY A 259 -14.00 -21.85 -9.94
N THR A 260 -13.26 -21.82 -8.83
CA THR A 260 -11.83 -21.46 -8.83
C THR A 260 -11.01 -22.45 -9.65
N LYS A 261 -11.22 -23.76 -9.46
CA LYS A 261 -10.52 -24.81 -10.22
C LYS A 261 -10.80 -24.69 -11.73
N TYR A 262 -12.06 -24.52 -12.11
CA TYR A 262 -12.43 -24.33 -13.52
C TYR A 262 -11.77 -23.09 -14.14
N VAL A 263 -11.84 -21.95 -13.45
CA VAL A 263 -11.23 -20.69 -13.93
C VAL A 263 -9.70 -20.82 -14.00
N ALA A 264 -9.07 -21.50 -13.06
CA ALA A 264 -7.63 -21.78 -13.11
C ALA A 264 -7.26 -22.65 -14.32
N ASP A 265 -8.02 -23.71 -14.61
CA ASP A 265 -7.80 -24.55 -15.79
C ASP A 265 -7.96 -23.76 -17.10
N MET A 266 -8.96 -22.88 -17.16
CA MET A 266 -9.13 -21.94 -18.27
C MET A 266 -7.91 -21.03 -18.42
N CYS A 267 -7.40 -20.44 -17.33
CA CYS A 267 -6.19 -19.63 -17.36
C CYS A 267 -4.97 -20.44 -17.82
N ARG A 268 -4.76 -21.67 -17.32
CA ARG A 268 -3.66 -22.56 -17.74
C ARG A 268 -3.71 -22.85 -19.24
N LYS A 269 -4.90 -23.15 -19.79
CA LYS A 269 -5.08 -23.35 -21.24
C LYS A 269 -4.64 -22.12 -22.05
N ILE A 270 -5.00 -20.93 -21.61
CA ILE A 270 -4.67 -19.66 -22.29
C ILE A 270 -3.17 -19.37 -22.24
N LEU A 271 -2.56 -19.52 -21.08
CA LEU A 271 -1.12 -19.27 -20.90
C LEU A 271 -0.27 -20.25 -21.73
N ASN A 272 -0.78 -21.45 -21.98
CA ASN A 272 -0.12 -22.47 -22.81
C ASN A 272 -0.40 -22.33 -24.33
N ALA A 273 -1.26 -21.39 -24.76
CA ALA A 273 -1.72 -21.29 -26.15
C ALA A 273 -0.76 -20.54 -27.11
N GLU A 274 0.47 -20.26 -26.68
CA GLU A 274 1.52 -19.56 -27.45
C GLU A 274 1.12 -18.18 -28.01
N LEU A 275 0.19 -17.48 -27.34
CA LEU A 275 -0.27 -16.14 -27.74
C LEU A 275 0.65 -14.99 -27.27
N GLY A 276 1.73 -15.34 -26.56
CA GLY A 276 2.63 -14.41 -25.88
C GLY A 276 2.08 -13.86 -24.56
N ILE A 277 1.03 -14.48 -24.01
CA ILE A 277 0.35 -14.02 -22.79
C ILE A 277 0.91 -14.77 -21.59
N HIS A 278 1.43 -14.02 -20.62
CA HIS A 278 2.02 -14.58 -19.39
C HIS A 278 1.28 -14.09 -18.13
N GLY A 279 0.09 -13.54 -18.25
CA GLY A 279 -0.62 -13.02 -17.09
C GLY A 279 -2.10 -12.78 -17.29
N ILE A 280 -2.75 -12.42 -16.19
CA ILE A 280 -4.20 -12.30 -16.09
C ILE A 280 -4.61 -11.01 -15.38
N HIS A 281 -5.81 -10.53 -15.67
CA HIS A 281 -6.39 -9.37 -15.00
C HIS A 281 -7.68 -9.78 -14.30
N CYS A 282 -7.70 -9.66 -12.97
CA CYS A 282 -8.81 -10.17 -12.16
C CYS A 282 -9.84 -9.07 -11.88
N TYR A 283 -11.08 -9.29 -12.31
CA TYR A 283 -12.24 -8.51 -11.90
C TYR A 283 -12.63 -8.87 -10.47
N THR A 284 -12.10 -8.12 -9.50
CA THR A 284 -12.20 -8.48 -8.07
C THR A 284 -13.59 -8.28 -7.49
N MET A 285 -14.39 -7.39 -8.11
CA MET A 285 -15.66 -6.92 -7.58
C MET A 285 -15.53 -6.34 -6.15
N ASN A 286 -14.39 -5.71 -5.82
CA ASN A 286 -14.03 -5.22 -4.49
C ASN A 286 -14.00 -6.31 -3.41
N LEU A 287 -13.76 -7.57 -3.80
CA LEU A 287 -13.65 -8.73 -2.93
C LEU A 287 -12.30 -9.44 -3.18
N SER A 288 -11.66 -9.94 -2.12
CA SER A 288 -10.30 -10.49 -2.23
C SER A 288 -10.27 -12.01 -2.34
N ARG A 289 -11.15 -12.71 -1.61
CA ARG A 289 -11.08 -14.17 -1.42
C ARG A 289 -11.06 -14.98 -2.72
N GLY A 290 -11.91 -14.67 -3.69
CA GLY A 290 -11.95 -15.39 -4.96
C GLY A 290 -10.66 -15.21 -5.77
N THR A 291 -10.10 -14.00 -5.74
CA THR A 291 -8.83 -13.67 -6.40
C THR A 291 -7.65 -14.34 -5.71
N GLU A 292 -7.60 -14.30 -4.37
CA GLU A 292 -6.58 -15.00 -3.56
C GLU A 292 -6.55 -16.49 -3.89
N MET A 293 -7.71 -17.16 -3.84
CA MET A 293 -7.83 -18.59 -4.16
C MET A 293 -7.39 -18.91 -5.60
N LEU A 294 -7.71 -18.05 -6.56
CA LEU A 294 -7.28 -18.24 -7.95
C LEU A 294 -5.76 -18.12 -8.09
N LEU A 295 -5.13 -17.13 -7.46
CA LEU A 295 -3.67 -16.97 -7.51
C LEU A 295 -2.95 -18.13 -6.81
N GLU A 296 -3.48 -18.60 -5.67
CA GLU A 296 -2.98 -19.79 -4.96
C GLU A 296 -3.05 -21.03 -5.86
N GLU A 297 -4.19 -21.28 -6.50
CA GLU A 297 -4.42 -22.41 -7.42
C GLU A 297 -3.51 -22.33 -8.67
N MET A 298 -3.24 -21.13 -9.15
CA MET A 298 -2.32 -20.90 -10.28
C MET A 298 -0.84 -20.96 -9.88
N HIS A 299 -0.53 -21.10 -8.59
CA HIS A 299 0.82 -20.94 -8.03
C HIS A 299 1.48 -19.62 -8.44
N PHE A 300 0.67 -18.56 -8.54
CA PHE A 300 1.14 -17.20 -8.82
C PHE A 300 1.66 -16.60 -7.52
N VAL A 301 2.93 -16.87 -7.23
CA VAL A 301 3.60 -16.40 -6.03
C VAL A 301 4.33 -15.08 -6.32
N PRO A 302 4.21 -14.06 -5.45
CA PRO A 302 5.02 -12.86 -5.55
C PRO A 302 6.52 -13.22 -5.50
N THR A 303 7.30 -12.82 -6.51
CA THR A 303 8.77 -12.94 -6.46
C THR A 303 9.34 -12.02 -5.37
N ALA A 304 10.33 -12.48 -4.60
CA ALA A 304 10.93 -11.74 -3.47
C ALA A 304 11.42 -10.32 -3.85
N ASP A 305 11.94 -10.14 -5.07
CA ASP A 305 12.30 -8.84 -5.67
C ASP A 305 11.14 -7.80 -5.68
N ARG A 306 9.89 -8.23 -5.47
CA ARG A 306 8.69 -7.38 -5.46
C ARG A 306 8.18 -7.01 -4.09
N VAL A 307 8.60 -7.69 -3.02
CA VAL A 307 7.88 -7.54 -1.75
C VAL A 307 8.27 -6.22 -1.08
N LYS A 308 9.56 -5.84 -1.10
CA LYS A 308 10.06 -4.59 -0.49
C LYS A 308 11.35 -4.09 -1.16
N PRO A 309 11.30 -3.13 -2.11
CA PRO A 309 12.53 -2.54 -2.67
C PRO A 309 13.32 -1.75 -1.61
N LEU A 310 12.64 -1.20 -0.60
CA LEU A 310 13.19 -0.54 0.57
C LEU A 310 12.43 -1.04 1.82
N PRO A 311 12.94 -0.80 3.05
CA PRO A 311 12.25 -1.16 4.29
C PRO A 311 10.87 -0.52 4.47
N TRP A 312 10.57 0.53 3.70
CA TRP A 312 9.33 1.29 3.71
C TRP A 312 8.73 1.41 2.29
N ARG A 313 7.44 1.77 2.21
CA ARG A 313 6.72 1.86 0.93
C ARG A 313 7.13 3.11 0.14
N LEU A 314 7.62 2.90 -1.08
CA LEU A 314 7.96 3.96 -2.03
C LEU A 314 6.70 4.66 -2.53
N SER A 315 6.72 5.98 -2.54
CA SER A 315 5.70 6.78 -3.22
C SER A 315 5.98 6.78 -4.72
N LEU A 316 4.96 6.59 -5.56
CA LEU A 316 5.10 6.59 -7.02
C LEU A 316 4.98 7.99 -7.65
N THR A 317 4.79 9.03 -6.83
CA THR A 317 4.68 10.41 -7.31
C THR A 317 5.97 10.85 -8.01
N GLN A 318 5.85 11.71 -9.01
CA GLN A 318 6.98 12.08 -9.85
C GLN A 318 8.09 12.78 -9.06
N LYS A 319 7.72 13.63 -8.09
CA LYS A 319 8.66 14.38 -7.23
C LYS A 319 9.44 13.46 -6.27
N ARG A 320 8.82 12.39 -5.76
CA ARG A 320 9.41 11.50 -4.74
C ARG A 320 10.10 10.26 -5.28
N ARG A 321 10.15 10.06 -6.59
CA ARG A 321 10.68 8.82 -7.18
C ARG A 321 12.17 8.56 -6.84
N ALA A 322 12.93 9.62 -6.60
CA ALA A 322 14.34 9.53 -6.22
C ALA A 322 14.54 9.42 -4.70
N GLU A 323 13.46 9.47 -3.91
CA GLU A 323 13.52 9.34 -2.46
C GLU A 323 13.97 7.92 -2.12
N THR A 324 15.13 7.82 -1.48
CA THR A 324 15.70 6.53 -1.07
C THR A 324 16.05 6.47 0.40
N THR A 325 15.96 7.59 1.14
CA THR A 325 16.28 7.66 2.57
C THR A 325 15.19 8.42 3.34
N ARG A 326 14.77 7.88 4.50
CA ARG A 326 13.81 8.50 5.43
C ARG A 326 14.30 8.46 6.88
N PRO A 327 13.88 9.40 7.74
CA PRO A 327 14.04 9.29 9.18
C PRO A 327 13.19 8.12 9.70
N ILE A 328 13.70 7.40 10.69
CA ILE A 328 13.04 6.20 11.21
C ILE A 328 11.64 6.53 11.79
N PHE A 329 11.50 7.66 12.48
CA PHE A 329 10.37 8.06 13.36
C PHE A 329 8.96 7.84 12.78
N TRP A 330 8.75 7.98 11.47
CA TRP A 330 7.44 7.81 10.83
C TRP A 330 7.22 6.44 10.17
N SER A 331 7.99 5.41 10.52
CA SER A 331 7.90 4.06 9.93
C SER A 331 6.47 3.49 9.94
N ASN A 332 5.71 3.72 11.01
CA ASN A 332 4.32 3.29 11.19
C ASN A 332 3.29 4.37 10.84
N ARG A 333 3.72 5.59 10.51
CA ARG A 333 2.85 6.72 10.13
C ARG A 333 3.27 7.32 8.79
N GLN A 334 3.42 6.45 7.79
CA GLN A 334 3.87 6.83 6.45
C GLN A 334 2.99 7.92 5.82
N LYS A 335 1.67 7.87 6.05
CA LYS A 335 0.72 8.89 5.57
C LYS A 335 1.01 10.28 6.17
N SER A 336 1.36 10.35 7.46
CA SER A 336 1.75 11.59 8.12
C SER A 336 3.03 12.13 7.48
N TYR A 337 4.07 11.31 7.37
CA TYR A 337 5.34 11.72 6.75
C TYR A 337 5.17 12.26 5.32
N ILE A 338 4.43 11.55 4.47
CA ILE A 338 4.18 11.95 3.08
C ILE A 338 3.45 13.30 3.02
N THR A 339 2.56 13.57 3.97
CA THR A 339 1.85 14.86 4.02
C THR A 339 2.78 15.98 4.48
N ARG A 340 3.55 15.77 5.55
CA ARG A 340 4.47 16.79 6.11
C ARG A 340 5.59 17.19 5.17
N THR A 341 5.98 16.28 4.28
CA THR A 341 7.03 16.51 3.29
C THR A 341 6.45 16.78 1.89
N ARG A 342 5.13 16.95 1.75
CA ARG A 342 4.45 17.09 0.45
C ARG A 342 4.94 18.31 -0.34
N ASP A 343 5.21 19.39 0.39
CA ASP A 343 5.56 20.68 -0.19
C ASP A 343 7.09 20.84 -0.35
N TRP A 344 7.86 19.75 -0.17
CA TRP A 344 9.29 19.73 -0.46
C TRP A 344 9.56 19.74 -1.96
N ASP A 345 10.53 20.56 -2.38
CA ASP A 345 10.96 20.66 -3.77
C ASP A 345 11.89 19.50 -4.18
N GLU A 346 12.77 19.07 -3.26
CA GLU A 346 13.71 17.96 -3.46
C GLU A 346 13.62 16.94 -2.31
N PHE A 347 13.81 15.66 -2.64
CA PHE A 347 13.74 14.56 -1.67
C PHE A 347 15.10 13.87 -1.52
N PRO A 348 15.49 13.44 -0.30
CA PRO A 348 16.79 12.82 -0.06
C PRO A 348 17.04 11.55 -0.90
N ASN A 349 18.17 11.55 -1.60
CA ASN A 349 18.62 10.43 -2.42
C ASN A 349 20.02 9.97 -2.00
N GLY A 350 20.12 8.75 -1.48
CA GLY A 350 21.36 8.09 -1.07
C GLY A 350 21.79 8.51 0.33
N ARG A 351 22.20 9.77 0.53
CA ARG A 351 22.54 10.29 1.85
C ARG A 351 21.51 11.31 2.32
N TRP A 352 21.17 11.23 3.60
CA TRP A 352 20.45 12.31 4.26
C TRP A 352 21.38 13.53 4.33
N GLY A 353 21.07 14.57 3.55
CA GLY A 353 21.89 15.76 3.36
C GLY A 353 21.58 16.89 4.36
N ASP A 354 22.22 18.05 4.16
CA ASP A 354 22.11 19.22 5.04
C ASP A 354 20.64 19.63 5.23
N ALA A 355 20.21 19.72 6.49
CA ALA A 355 18.82 19.89 6.91
C ALA A 355 18.23 21.28 6.59
N SER A 356 18.79 21.97 5.60
CA SER A 356 18.38 23.28 5.11
C SER A 356 17.30 23.23 4.01
N SER A 357 16.84 22.04 3.62
CA SER A 357 15.64 21.85 2.79
C SER A 357 14.36 22.01 3.65
N PRO A 358 13.22 22.46 3.07
CA PRO A 358 12.19 23.19 3.80
C PRO A 358 11.70 22.48 5.07
N ALA A 359 11.49 23.27 6.13
CA ALA A 359 10.98 22.80 7.42
C ALA A 359 9.80 21.83 7.21
N PHE A 360 9.76 20.74 7.98
CA PHE A 360 8.60 19.86 8.01
C PHE A 360 7.35 20.71 8.19
N GLY A 361 6.38 20.60 7.27
CA GLY A 361 5.18 21.43 7.31
C GLY A 361 4.39 21.26 8.62
N ASP A 362 3.60 22.30 8.94
CA ASP A 362 2.68 22.27 10.08
C ASP A 362 1.66 21.14 9.94
N VAL A 363 1.24 20.60 11.08
CA VAL A 363 0.39 19.42 11.13
C VAL A 363 -1.06 19.81 10.91
N ASP A 364 -1.70 19.26 9.87
CA ASP A 364 -3.14 19.39 9.68
C ASP A 364 -3.87 18.55 10.74
N ALA A 365 -4.73 19.16 11.55
CA ALA A 365 -5.36 18.54 12.72
C ALA A 365 -6.18 17.27 12.38
N LEU A 366 -6.67 17.17 11.15
CA LEU A 366 -7.41 16.01 10.64
C LEU A 366 -6.53 14.76 10.42
N LEU A 367 -5.22 14.90 10.32
CA LEU A 367 -4.26 13.80 10.04
C LEU A 367 -3.58 13.26 11.31
N LEU A 368 -3.77 13.92 12.44
CA LEU A 368 -3.34 13.46 13.77
C LEU A 368 -4.32 12.49 14.41
N ALA A 369 -5.40 12.13 13.71
CA ALA A 369 -6.43 11.26 14.26
C ALA A 369 -5.86 9.91 14.74
N LEU A 370 -6.38 9.47 15.88
CA LEU A 370 -6.14 8.14 16.41
C LEU A 370 -6.56 7.05 15.40
N PRO A 371 -5.91 5.89 15.42
CA PRO A 371 -6.15 4.82 14.44
C PRO A 371 -7.55 4.21 14.49
N HIS A 372 -8.30 4.47 15.56
CA HIS A 372 -9.63 3.93 15.78
C HIS A 372 -10.64 5.01 16.12
N LYS A 373 -11.91 4.75 15.78
CA LYS A 373 -13.03 5.57 16.25
C LYS A 373 -13.06 5.57 17.79
N PRO A 374 -13.47 6.67 18.44
CA PRO A 374 -13.48 6.79 19.90
C PRO A 374 -14.08 5.60 20.65
N GLN A 375 -15.22 5.08 20.18
CA GLN A 375 -15.92 3.96 20.83
C GLN A 375 -15.16 2.64 20.73
N ASP A 376 -14.44 2.41 19.64
CA ASP A 376 -13.64 1.19 19.44
C ASP A 376 -12.31 1.31 20.18
N ALA A 377 -11.70 2.50 20.17
CA ALA A 377 -10.49 2.82 20.93
C ALA A 377 -10.65 2.52 22.43
N ILE A 378 -11.75 2.96 23.05
CA ILE A 378 -12.03 2.69 24.47
C ILE A 378 -12.18 1.19 24.75
N LYS A 379 -12.79 0.42 23.82
CA LYS A 379 -12.89 -1.05 23.97
C LYS A 379 -11.54 -1.75 23.86
N ILE A 380 -10.64 -1.23 23.03
CA ILE A 380 -9.32 -1.82 22.80
C ILE A 380 -8.38 -1.50 23.96
N TRP A 381 -8.34 -0.24 24.39
CA TRP A 381 -7.37 0.26 25.38
C TRP A 381 -7.89 0.23 26.83
N GLY A 382 -9.19 0.06 27.02
CA GLY A 382 -9.81 0.03 28.35
C GLY A 382 -9.76 1.39 29.05
N THR A 383 -9.79 1.36 30.38
CA THR A 383 -9.76 2.54 31.26
C THR A 383 -8.59 2.41 32.24
N PRO A 384 -7.36 2.77 31.84
CA PRO A 384 -6.22 2.71 32.75
C PRO A 384 -6.35 3.76 33.86
N HIS A 385 -6.01 3.39 35.11
CA HIS A 385 -6.06 4.28 36.28
C HIS A 385 -4.66 4.54 36.87
N SER A 386 -3.62 3.88 36.34
CA SER A 386 -2.25 4.01 36.82
C SER A 386 -1.22 3.90 35.70
N LEU A 387 0.02 4.32 35.98
CA LEU A 387 1.16 4.07 35.09
C LEU A 387 1.37 2.57 34.85
N GLY A 388 1.10 1.74 35.87
CA GLY A 388 1.19 0.28 35.76
C GLY A 388 0.20 -0.31 34.75
N ASP A 389 -1.03 0.22 34.70
CA ASP A 389 -2.04 -0.23 33.73
C ASP A 389 -1.63 0.11 32.29
N ILE A 390 -1.05 1.31 32.09
CA ILE A 390 -0.55 1.75 30.78
C ILE A 390 0.68 0.93 30.37
N ALA A 391 1.61 0.70 31.30
CA ALA A 391 2.75 -0.18 31.10
C ALA A 391 2.33 -1.60 30.70
N ALA A 392 1.34 -2.17 31.39
CA ALA A 392 0.78 -3.48 31.08
C ALA A 392 0.10 -3.52 29.69
N LEU A 393 -0.61 -2.45 29.31
CA LEU A 393 -1.20 -2.33 27.98
C LEU A 393 -0.13 -2.38 26.88
N PHE A 394 1.00 -1.70 27.09
CA PHE A 394 2.11 -1.67 26.14
C PHE A 394 2.85 -3.01 26.09
N ALA A 395 3.04 -3.66 27.24
CA ALA A 395 3.63 -5.00 27.31
C ALA A 395 2.77 -6.06 26.60
N ARG A 396 1.44 -6.03 26.78
CA ARG A 396 0.49 -6.92 26.08
C ARG A 396 0.56 -6.76 24.56
N PHE A 397 0.72 -5.53 24.09
CA PHE A 397 0.91 -5.28 22.67
C PHE A 397 2.24 -5.84 22.14
N CYS A 398 3.35 -5.66 22.88
CA CYS A 398 4.64 -6.25 22.50
C CYS A 398 4.58 -7.78 22.41
N ARG A 399 3.82 -8.43 23.29
CA ARG A 399 3.57 -9.89 23.28
C ARG A 399 2.60 -10.35 22.19
N GLY A 400 1.92 -9.43 21.50
CA GLY A 400 0.96 -9.71 20.43
C GLY A 400 -0.48 -9.92 20.87
N ASP A 401 -0.80 -9.73 22.16
CA ASP A 401 -2.16 -9.85 22.70
C ASP A 401 -3.06 -8.68 22.31
N LEU A 402 -2.46 -7.55 21.97
CA LEU A 402 -3.14 -6.34 21.50
C LEU A 402 -2.69 -6.01 20.08
N LYS A 403 -3.62 -5.55 19.25
CA LYS A 403 -3.36 -5.34 17.81
C LYS A 403 -2.98 -3.91 17.44
N SER A 404 -3.23 -2.94 18.31
CA SER A 404 -3.05 -1.52 17.99
C SER A 404 -2.94 -0.66 19.24
N LEU A 405 -2.23 0.47 19.09
CA LEU A 405 -2.02 1.49 20.11
C LEU A 405 -2.07 2.89 19.46
N PRO A 406 -2.16 4.00 20.23
CA PRO A 406 -2.34 5.34 19.65
C PRO A 406 -1.34 5.72 18.55
N TRP A 407 -0.09 5.24 18.67
CA TRP A 407 1.00 5.50 17.73
C TRP A 407 1.12 4.47 16.58
N SER A 408 0.42 3.33 16.66
CA SER A 408 0.48 2.25 15.65
C SER A 408 -0.90 1.67 15.34
N ASP A 409 -1.29 1.78 14.07
CA ASP A 409 -2.52 1.20 13.51
C ASP A 409 -2.35 -0.27 13.06
N GLN A 410 -1.11 -0.77 13.05
CA GLN A 410 -0.76 -2.14 12.65
C GLN A 410 -0.26 -2.99 13.84
N PRO A 411 -0.42 -4.33 13.76
CA PRO A 411 0.25 -5.27 14.67
C PRO A 411 1.76 -5.20 14.57
N ALA A 412 2.45 -5.75 15.56
CA ALA A 412 3.90 -5.76 15.61
C ALA A 412 4.55 -6.38 14.36
N ALA A 413 5.56 -5.67 13.84
CA ALA A 413 6.35 -6.15 12.71
C ALA A 413 7.04 -7.47 13.06
N LYS A 414 7.21 -8.34 12.06
CA LYS A 414 7.84 -9.66 12.25
C LYS A 414 9.23 -9.56 12.87
N GLU A 415 10.00 -8.52 12.55
CA GLU A 415 11.33 -8.30 13.14
C GLU A 415 11.27 -8.01 14.65
N THR A 416 10.22 -7.32 15.12
CA THR A 416 10.05 -6.97 16.53
C THR A 416 9.74 -8.19 17.39
N THR A 417 9.22 -9.27 16.81
CA THR A 417 8.99 -10.52 17.56
C THR A 417 10.27 -11.10 18.17
N ARG A 418 11.45 -10.76 17.62
CA ARG A 418 12.76 -11.18 18.16
C ARG A 418 13.12 -10.53 19.50
N ILE A 419 12.59 -9.33 19.77
CA ILE A 419 12.88 -8.52 20.97
C ILE A 419 11.62 -8.22 21.80
N ALA A 420 10.52 -8.93 21.51
CA ALA A 420 9.21 -8.66 22.10
C ALA A 420 9.19 -8.78 23.62
N GLU A 421 9.89 -9.78 24.18
CA GLU A 421 9.91 -9.99 25.63
C GLU A 421 10.79 -8.95 26.34
N GLN A 422 11.93 -8.57 25.76
CA GLN A 422 12.76 -7.48 26.28
C GLN A 422 12.00 -6.16 26.29
N LEU A 423 11.27 -5.85 25.19
CA LEU A 423 10.40 -4.69 25.11
C LEU A 423 9.30 -4.73 26.18
N ALA A 424 8.62 -5.86 26.34
CA ALA A 424 7.59 -6.02 27.36
C ALA A 424 8.13 -5.75 28.77
N ARG A 425 9.32 -6.26 29.09
CA ARG A 425 9.98 -6.05 30.40
C ARG A 425 10.33 -4.59 30.67
N ILE A 426 10.84 -3.84 29.68
CA ILE A 426 11.14 -2.42 29.89
C ILE A 426 9.88 -1.56 30.01
N ASN A 427 8.79 -1.93 29.31
CA ASN A 427 7.49 -1.29 29.50
C ASN A 427 6.97 -1.50 30.92
N GLU A 428 7.06 -2.73 31.44
CA GLU A 428 6.65 -3.07 32.81
C GLU A 428 7.48 -2.34 33.88
N LEU A 429 8.67 -1.83 33.52
CA LEU A 429 9.51 -0.97 34.37
C LEU A 429 9.15 0.52 34.26
N GLY A 430 8.17 0.89 33.44
CA GLY A 430 7.70 2.27 33.24
C GLY A 430 8.38 3.00 32.08
N PHE A 431 9.32 2.38 31.36
CA PHE A 431 9.85 2.90 30.10
C PHE A 431 8.88 2.56 28.99
N LEU A 432 7.90 3.43 28.81
CA LEU A 432 6.81 3.22 27.86
C LEU A 432 7.37 3.31 26.46
N THR A 433 7.74 2.17 25.87
CA THR A 433 8.01 2.07 24.44
C THR A 433 6.68 2.28 23.77
N ALA A 434 6.31 3.55 23.59
CA ALA A 434 5.11 3.91 22.86
C ALA A 434 5.12 3.12 21.58
N SER A 435 3.99 2.48 21.39
CA SER A 435 3.90 1.09 21.00
C SER A 435 4.01 0.99 19.49
N HIS A 436 5.28 1.01 19.11
CA HIS A 436 5.91 1.35 17.83
C HIS A 436 6.01 2.84 17.46
N ILE A 437 6.60 3.65 18.35
CA ILE A 437 7.30 4.85 17.90
C ILE A 437 8.51 4.45 17.04
N ASN A 438 9.27 3.41 17.40
CA ASN A 438 10.07 2.56 16.51
C ASN A 438 10.96 1.65 17.36
N SER A 439 11.12 0.39 16.94
CA SER A 439 12.14 -0.48 17.47
C SER A 439 12.61 -1.41 16.36
N GLN A 440 13.91 -1.49 16.14
CA GLN A 440 14.49 -2.46 15.21
C GLN A 440 15.58 -3.26 15.92
N PRO A 441 15.63 -4.59 15.73
CA PRO A 441 16.70 -5.42 16.27
C PRO A 441 18.03 -5.12 15.55
N ARG A 442 19.14 -5.57 16.14
CA ARG A 442 20.42 -5.60 15.42
C ARG A 442 20.38 -6.66 14.31
N VAL A 443 20.98 -6.35 13.17
CA VAL A 443 21.19 -7.30 12.06
C VAL A 443 22.60 -7.11 11.51
N ASP A 444 23.36 -8.20 11.48
CA ASP A 444 24.73 -8.25 10.96
C ASP A 444 24.79 -9.15 9.72
N GLY A 445 24.38 -8.62 8.57
CA GLY A 445 24.49 -9.30 7.28
C GLY A 445 23.47 -10.43 7.08
N ALA A 446 22.18 -10.18 7.30
CA ALA A 446 21.15 -11.12 6.90
C ALA A 446 20.98 -11.11 5.36
N PRO A 447 20.59 -12.23 4.73
CA PRO A 447 20.27 -12.24 3.30
C PRO A 447 19.18 -11.23 2.96
N SER A 448 19.25 -10.57 1.81
CA SER A 448 18.19 -9.64 1.36
C SER A 448 16.83 -10.33 1.17
N GLU A 449 16.82 -11.66 1.08
CA GLU A 449 15.65 -12.52 0.96
C GLU A 449 15.05 -12.94 2.32
N ASP A 450 15.62 -12.49 3.45
CA ASP A 450 15.15 -12.85 4.79
C ASP A 450 13.67 -12.43 5.00
N PRO A 451 12.79 -13.34 5.46
CA PRO A 451 11.35 -13.07 5.56
C PRO A 451 10.95 -12.07 6.66
N ALA A 452 11.86 -11.75 7.59
CA ALA A 452 11.64 -10.80 8.68
C ALA A 452 12.26 -9.43 8.37
N VAL A 453 13.51 -9.41 7.90
CA VAL A 453 14.31 -8.17 7.75
C VAL A 453 14.79 -7.89 6.32
N GLY A 454 14.56 -8.80 5.37
CA GLY A 454 15.04 -8.71 4.00
C GLY A 454 14.33 -7.63 3.17
N TRP A 455 15.11 -6.93 2.34
CA TRP A 455 14.67 -5.93 1.37
C TRP A 455 15.74 -5.72 0.29
N GLY A 456 15.35 -5.11 -0.83
CA GLY A 456 16.23 -4.80 -1.96
C GLY A 456 16.46 -5.99 -2.91
N PRO A 457 17.42 -5.86 -3.85
CA PRO A 457 17.76 -6.93 -4.80
C PRO A 457 18.15 -8.26 -4.13
N ILE A 458 17.79 -9.40 -4.74
CA ILE A 458 18.21 -10.73 -4.29
C ILE A 458 19.75 -10.90 -4.25
N HIS A 459 20.23 -11.86 -3.45
CA HIS A 459 21.66 -12.17 -3.27
C HIS A 459 22.50 -11.03 -2.65
N GLY A 460 21.85 -10.07 -1.99
CA GLY A 460 22.50 -9.04 -1.18
C GLY A 460 22.49 -9.35 0.30
N TYR A 461 23.03 -8.40 1.08
CA TYR A 461 23.06 -8.45 2.53
C TYR A 461 22.49 -7.18 3.14
N VAL A 462 21.66 -7.32 4.18
CA VAL A 462 21.05 -6.22 4.92
C VAL A 462 21.62 -6.14 6.34
N TYR A 463 21.70 -4.91 6.85
CA TYR A 463 22.30 -4.58 8.14
C TYR A 463 21.43 -3.58 8.89
N GLN A 464 21.35 -3.73 10.21
CA GLN A 464 20.58 -2.86 11.10
C GLN A 464 21.34 -2.64 12.42
N LYS A 465 21.39 -1.39 12.90
CA LYS A 465 21.74 -1.05 14.29
C LYS A 465 20.52 -1.25 15.17
N ALA A 466 20.73 -1.68 16.42
CA ALA A 466 19.60 -1.74 17.35
C ALA A 466 19.14 -0.32 17.70
N TYR A 467 17.83 -0.11 17.70
CA TYR A 467 17.18 1.17 17.95
C TYR A 467 15.99 0.99 18.89
N LEU A 468 15.83 1.91 19.84
CA LEU A 468 14.63 1.99 20.70
C LEU A 468 14.18 3.45 20.83
N GLU A 469 12.86 3.66 20.87
CA GLU A 469 12.26 4.94 21.19
C GLU A 469 11.11 4.77 22.19
N PHE A 470 11.09 5.60 23.23
CA PHE A 470 10.21 5.44 24.38
C PHE A 470 9.97 6.76 25.12
N PHE A 471 8.87 6.82 25.86
CA PHE A 471 8.63 7.85 26.86
C PHE A 471 9.21 7.42 28.21
N CYS A 472 10.01 8.30 28.79
CA CYS A 472 10.69 8.09 30.06
C CYS A 472 10.11 9.00 31.15
N PRO A 473 9.80 8.47 32.35
CA PRO A 473 9.39 9.28 33.48
C PRO A 473 10.47 10.31 33.85
N PRO A 474 10.11 11.57 34.17
CA PRO A 474 11.07 12.64 34.42
C PRO A 474 12.06 12.31 35.57
N GLU A 475 11.63 11.54 36.57
CA GLU A 475 12.47 11.09 37.69
C GLU A 475 13.54 10.05 37.30
N LEU A 476 13.37 9.36 36.16
CA LEU A 476 14.28 8.34 35.64
C LEU A 476 15.13 8.83 34.45
N VAL A 477 14.82 10.00 33.86
CA VAL A 477 15.55 10.51 32.68
C VAL A 477 17.01 10.78 33.01
N GLU A 478 17.32 11.59 34.03
CA GLU A 478 18.72 11.95 34.33
C GLU A 478 19.60 10.72 34.62
N PRO A 479 19.20 9.81 35.52
CA PRO A 479 20.00 8.62 35.80
C PRO A 479 20.17 7.70 34.58
N LEU A 480 19.15 7.64 33.71
CA LEU A 480 19.23 6.86 32.48
C LEU A 480 20.23 7.50 31.50
N LEU A 481 20.18 8.81 31.31
CA LEU A 481 21.10 9.51 30.41
C LEU A 481 22.56 9.41 30.86
N GLU A 482 22.82 9.41 32.18
CA GLU A 482 24.15 9.16 32.75
C GLU A 482 24.65 7.76 32.38
N LEU A 483 23.84 6.71 32.62
CA LEU A 483 24.19 5.32 32.27
C LEU A 483 24.39 5.13 30.75
N LEU A 484 23.57 5.78 29.92
CA LEU A 484 23.70 5.75 28.47
C LEU A 484 24.96 6.49 28.00
N GLY A 485 25.34 7.58 28.68
CA GLY A 485 26.56 8.34 28.42
C GLY A 485 27.83 7.55 28.77
N ASP A 486 27.78 6.73 29.82
CA ASP A 486 28.88 5.86 30.23
C ASP A 486 29.02 4.60 29.36
N THR A 487 27.97 4.21 28.64
CA THR A 487 27.98 3.02 27.78
C THR A 487 28.66 3.33 26.44
N PRO A 488 29.83 2.74 26.13
CA PRO A 488 30.50 2.98 24.86
C PRO A 488 29.63 2.52 23.69
N SER A 489 29.59 3.30 22.60
CA SER A 489 28.83 3.03 21.37
C SER A 489 27.32 3.28 21.44
N VAL A 490 26.77 3.77 22.54
CA VAL A 490 25.37 4.23 22.61
C VAL A 490 25.26 5.71 22.25
N THR A 491 24.27 6.03 21.42
CA THR A 491 23.91 7.42 21.12
C THR A 491 22.44 7.65 21.45
N TYR A 492 22.11 8.78 22.07
CA TYR A 492 20.76 9.10 22.49
C TYR A 492 20.35 10.53 22.11
N HIS A 493 19.05 10.73 21.90
CA HIS A 493 18.39 12.04 21.91
C HIS A 493 17.23 12.00 22.90
N ALA A 494 17.10 13.04 23.73
CA ALA A 494 16.00 13.19 24.68
C ALA A 494 15.37 14.58 24.52
N VAL A 495 14.05 14.64 24.48
CA VAL A 495 13.31 15.91 24.36
C VAL A 495 12.03 15.87 25.19
N ASN A 496 11.68 16.95 25.87
CA ASN A 496 10.38 17.09 26.54
C ASN A 496 9.36 17.85 25.66
N LYS A 497 8.13 17.97 26.15
CA LYS A 497 7.04 18.68 25.45
C LYS A 497 7.38 20.16 25.20
N GLN A 498 8.13 20.79 26.11
CA GLN A 498 8.56 22.19 26.02
C GLN A 498 9.68 22.41 24.99
N GLY A 499 10.36 21.34 24.56
CA GLY A 499 11.46 21.38 23.60
C GLY A 499 12.86 21.38 24.21
N ASP A 500 13.01 21.07 25.49
CA ASP A 500 14.32 20.93 26.14
C ASP A 500 15.03 19.69 25.60
N PHE A 501 15.95 19.90 24.66
CA PHE A 501 16.63 18.86 23.91
C PHE A 501 18.00 18.54 24.51
N ARG A 502 18.34 17.26 24.63
CA ARG A 502 19.62 16.75 25.09
C ARG A 502 20.11 15.60 24.22
N SER A 503 21.42 15.54 24.01
CA SER A 503 22.06 14.55 23.15
C SER A 503 23.51 14.34 23.55
N ASN A 504 24.04 13.14 23.33
CA ASN A 504 25.48 12.86 23.39
C ASN A 504 26.16 12.82 22.01
N THR A 505 25.43 13.15 20.94
CA THR A 505 25.95 13.20 19.56
C THR A 505 26.07 14.61 19.02
N ALA A 506 27.07 14.82 18.16
CA ALA A 506 27.10 15.98 17.28
C ALA A 506 25.85 15.99 16.36
N PRO A 507 25.40 17.18 15.91
CA PRO A 507 24.33 17.29 14.93
C PRO A 507 24.70 16.55 13.63
N GLY A 508 23.81 15.68 13.17
CA GLY A 508 23.96 14.97 11.90
C GLY A 508 23.20 13.64 11.87
N PRO A 509 22.93 13.10 10.68
CA PRO A 509 22.19 11.85 10.53
C PRO A 509 23.06 10.64 10.88
N ASN A 510 22.53 9.75 11.70
CA ASN A 510 23.09 8.43 11.99
C ASN A 510 22.36 7.37 11.16
N ALA A 511 23.07 6.71 10.24
CA ALA A 511 22.49 5.59 9.49
C ALA A 511 22.27 4.37 10.40
N VAL A 512 21.03 3.86 10.40
CA VAL A 512 20.62 2.73 11.25
C VAL A 512 20.22 1.50 10.46
N THR A 513 19.90 1.62 9.17
CA THR A 513 19.64 0.49 8.28
C THR A 513 20.32 0.72 6.94
N TRP A 514 21.05 -0.28 6.43
CA TRP A 514 21.69 -0.24 5.11
C TRP A 514 21.79 -1.62 4.48
N GLY A 515 22.02 -1.66 3.17
CA GLY A 515 22.13 -2.86 2.38
C GLY A 515 23.26 -2.79 1.37
N VAL A 516 23.92 -3.92 1.16
CA VAL A 516 24.99 -4.10 0.16
C VAL A 516 24.53 -5.15 -0.83
N PHE A 517 24.43 -4.77 -2.10
CA PHE A 517 23.84 -5.60 -3.15
C PHE A 517 24.84 -5.83 -4.31
N PRO A 518 24.81 -6.99 -4.97
CA PRO A 518 25.67 -7.25 -6.12
C PRO A 518 25.45 -6.22 -7.24
N GLY A 519 26.52 -5.57 -7.70
CA GLY A 519 26.46 -4.64 -8.83
C GLY A 519 25.77 -3.30 -8.55
N ALA A 520 25.56 -2.94 -7.28
CA ALA A 520 24.99 -1.66 -6.88
C ALA A 520 25.83 -0.96 -5.79
N GLU A 521 25.67 0.35 -5.65
CA GLU A 521 26.20 1.11 -4.51
C GLU A 521 25.47 0.76 -3.20
N VAL A 522 26.07 1.09 -2.06
CA VAL A 522 25.45 0.88 -0.75
C VAL A 522 24.19 1.75 -0.62
N ILE A 523 23.09 1.15 -0.22
CA ILE A 523 21.81 1.84 0.00
C ILE A 523 21.60 1.96 1.50
N GLN A 524 21.35 3.17 2.01
CA GLN A 524 21.08 3.44 3.43
C GLN A 524 19.72 4.13 3.61
N PRO A 525 18.63 3.35 3.67
CA PRO A 525 17.28 3.90 3.56
C PRO A 525 16.70 4.46 4.86
N THR A 526 17.33 4.21 6.00
CA THR A 526 16.81 4.61 7.31
C THR A 526 17.90 5.30 8.14
N VAL A 527 17.59 6.50 8.62
CA VAL A 527 18.48 7.31 9.46
C VAL A 527 17.78 7.80 10.74
N VAL A 528 18.58 8.19 11.72
CA VAL A 528 18.15 8.94 12.91
C VAL A 528 18.77 10.32 12.82
N ASP A 529 17.94 11.36 12.85
CA ASP A 529 18.36 12.76 12.70
C ASP A 529 17.69 13.64 13.77
N SER A 530 18.47 14.55 14.37
CA SER A 530 18.01 15.38 15.50
C SER A 530 16.95 16.42 15.10
N THR A 531 17.00 16.94 13.88
CA THR A 531 16.00 17.91 13.38
C THR A 531 14.68 17.21 13.10
N ALA A 532 14.73 16.05 12.43
CA ALA A 532 13.56 15.21 12.21
C ALA A 532 12.93 14.73 13.53
N PHE A 533 13.75 14.39 14.54
CA PHE A 533 13.25 14.00 15.87
C PHE A 533 12.48 15.12 16.56
N GLN A 534 12.98 16.36 16.47
CA GLN A 534 12.28 17.53 17.02
C GLN A 534 10.95 17.81 16.31
N ALA A 535 10.85 17.59 14.99
CA ALA A 535 9.59 17.71 14.27
C ALA A 535 8.59 16.57 14.59
N TRP A 536 9.11 15.37 14.85
CA TRP A 536 8.34 14.20 15.27
C TRP A 536 7.74 14.36 16.67
N LYS A 537 8.47 14.99 17.61
CA LYS A 537 8.03 15.13 19.01
C LYS A 537 6.61 15.71 19.12
N ASP A 538 6.29 16.71 18.30
CA ASP A 538 5.01 17.42 18.39
C ASP A 538 3.85 16.48 18.03
N GLU A 539 4.02 15.63 17.02
CA GLU A 539 3.05 14.60 16.65
C GLU A 539 2.96 13.50 17.72
N ALA A 540 4.09 13.07 18.27
CA ALA A 540 4.14 12.04 19.30
C ALA A 540 3.38 12.46 20.57
N TYR A 541 3.56 13.70 21.02
CA TYR A 541 2.89 14.26 22.19
C TYR A 541 1.41 14.56 21.95
N GLU A 542 1.06 15.04 20.76
CA GLU A 542 -0.33 15.33 20.38
C GLU A 542 -1.18 14.06 20.33
N LEU A 543 -0.64 12.95 19.83
CA LEU A 543 -1.31 11.64 19.87
C LEU A 543 -1.61 11.19 21.31
N GLY A 544 -0.69 11.43 22.24
CA GLY A 544 -0.91 11.17 23.66
C GLY A 544 -2.04 12.00 24.24
N SER A 545 -2.12 13.29 23.89
CA SER A 545 -3.21 14.16 24.35
C SER A 545 -4.56 13.78 23.73
N GLN A 546 -4.60 13.43 22.44
CA GLN A 546 -5.82 12.93 21.81
C GLN A 546 -6.33 11.64 22.44
N TRP A 547 -5.42 10.73 22.82
CA TRP A 547 -5.79 9.54 23.58
C TRP A 547 -6.42 9.91 24.93
N ALA A 548 -5.83 10.86 25.67
CA ALA A 548 -6.42 11.35 26.91
C ALA A 548 -7.82 11.94 26.68
N GLN A 549 -8.00 12.78 25.66
CA GLN A 549 -9.28 13.45 25.36
C GLN A 549 -10.46 12.49 25.17
N LEU A 550 -10.22 11.23 24.78
CA LEU A 550 -11.27 10.21 24.67
C LEU A 550 -12.03 10.00 25.99
N TYR A 551 -11.36 10.20 27.14
CA TYR A 551 -11.90 9.91 28.46
C TYR A 551 -12.40 11.14 29.21
N LYS A 552 -12.12 12.35 28.73
CA LYS A 552 -12.40 13.63 29.44
C LYS A 552 -13.83 13.77 29.94
N GLY A 553 -14.81 13.27 29.18
CA GLY A 553 -16.22 13.36 29.51
C GLY A 553 -16.80 12.17 30.29
N SER A 554 -16.13 11.01 30.26
CA SER A 554 -16.66 9.75 30.83
C SER A 554 -15.89 9.28 32.06
N GLU A 555 -14.56 9.33 32.01
CA GLU A 555 -13.65 8.78 33.03
C GLU A 555 -12.53 9.81 33.33
N PRO A 556 -12.80 10.81 34.20
CA PRO A 556 -11.85 11.90 34.48
C PRO A 556 -10.52 11.42 35.06
N GLU A 557 -10.52 10.36 35.87
CA GLU A 557 -9.30 9.80 36.46
C GLU A 557 -8.36 9.24 35.39
N THR A 558 -8.91 8.50 34.41
CA THR A 558 -8.14 7.99 33.26
C THR A 558 -7.59 9.14 32.41
N TYR A 559 -8.39 10.18 32.18
CA TYR A 559 -7.94 11.39 31.47
C TYR A 559 -6.73 12.02 32.16
N GLU A 560 -6.80 12.24 33.48
CA GLU A 560 -5.71 12.86 34.24
C GLU A 560 -4.43 12.03 34.21
N VAL A 561 -4.53 10.71 34.32
CA VAL A 561 -3.37 9.80 34.29
C VAL A 561 -2.68 9.84 32.93
N ILE A 562 -3.43 9.71 31.84
CA ILE A 562 -2.87 9.71 30.47
C ILE A 562 -2.29 11.09 30.15
N GLU A 563 -3.02 12.17 30.42
CA GLU A 563 -2.54 13.53 30.15
C GLU A 563 -1.29 13.87 30.96
N ARG A 564 -1.21 13.47 32.24
CA ARG A 564 0.00 13.66 33.06
C ARG A 564 1.20 12.93 32.46
N ILE A 565 1.06 11.65 32.10
CA ILE A 565 2.15 10.86 31.52
C ILE A 565 2.67 11.49 30.23
N PHE A 566 1.78 11.77 29.27
CA PHE A 566 2.18 12.33 27.97
C PHE A 566 2.37 13.85 27.97
N SER A 567 2.32 14.53 29.13
CA SER A 567 2.74 15.92 29.24
C SER A 567 4.06 16.09 29.99
N GLU A 568 4.38 15.19 30.91
CA GLU A 568 5.56 15.27 31.78
C GLU A 568 6.71 14.35 31.32
N PHE A 569 6.42 13.23 30.64
CA PHE A 569 7.45 12.27 30.24
C PHE A 569 8.30 12.82 29.11
N HIS A 570 9.59 12.49 29.11
CA HIS A 570 10.50 12.85 28.03
C HIS A 570 10.46 11.79 26.94
N LEU A 571 10.40 12.21 25.68
CA LEU A 571 10.58 11.33 24.54
C LEU A 571 12.08 11.10 24.33
N VAL A 572 12.52 9.84 24.36
CA VAL A 572 13.92 9.46 24.24
C VAL A 572 14.07 8.44 23.12
N ASN A 573 15.03 8.66 22.23
CA ASN A 573 15.51 7.64 21.29
C ASN A 573 16.95 7.24 21.62
N ILE A 574 17.27 5.97 21.40
CA ILE A 574 18.61 5.41 21.58
C ILE A 574 19.00 4.53 20.39
N VAL A 575 20.25 4.61 19.98
CA VAL A 575 20.88 3.77 18.96
C VAL A 575 22.10 3.10 19.56
N PHE A 576 22.16 1.78 19.45
CA PHE A 576 23.37 1.02 19.77
C PHE A 576 24.22 0.84 18.50
N ASN A 577 25.36 1.54 18.41
CA ASN A 577 26.15 1.64 17.18
C ASN A 577 26.98 0.40 16.87
N ASP A 578 27.30 -0.44 17.87
CA ASP A 578 28.01 -1.70 17.65
C ASP A 578 27.04 -2.79 17.17
N TYR A 579 26.67 -2.69 15.90
CA TYR A 579 25.87 -3.70 15.20
C TYR A 579 26.60 -5.03 14.98
N ARG A 580 27.81 -5.26 15.52
CA ARG A 580 28.53 -6.55 15.49
C ARG A 580 28.54 -7.27 16.84
N ASN A 581 28.19 -6.57 17.93
CA ASN A 581 28.05 -7.15 19.26
C ASN A 581 26.98 -8.26 19.34
N ARG A 582 27.38 -9.50 19.62
CA ARG A 582 26.47 -10.65 19.66
C ARG A 582 25.47 -10.66 20.82
N ASP A 583 25.61 -9.74 21.77
CA ASP A 583 24.70 -9.59 22.88
C ASP A 583 23.41 -8.86 22.45
N GLU A 584 22.32 -9.61 22.32
CA GLU A 584 21.01 -9.08 21.93
C GLU A 584 20.40 -8.16 22.99
N ASP A 585 20.82 -8.31 24.26
CA ASP A 585 20.32 -7.52 25.37
C ASP A 585 21.14 -6.24 25.59
N ALA A 586 22.20 -6.00 24.80
CA ALA A 586 23.13 -4.89 25.00
C ALA A 586 22.44 -3.52 25.08
N ILE A 587 21.44 -3.27 24.22
CA ILE A 587 20.67 -2.02 24.23
C ILE A 587 19.71 -1.92 25.42
N PHE A 588 19.34 -3.04 26.04
CA PHE A 588 18.39 -3.12 27.15
C PHE A 588 19.07 -3.10 28.53
N LYS A 589 20.36 -3.42 28.61
CA LYS A 589 21.13 -3.46 29.88
C LYS A 589 21.02 -2.18 30.73
N PRO A 590 21.14 -0.96 30.18
CA PRO A 590 21.05 0.26 30.99
C PRO A 590 19.71 0.38 31.74
N PHE A 591 18.62 -0.10 31.14
CA PHE A 591 17.30 -0.08 31.77
C PHE A 591 17.21 -1.05 32.94
N PHE A 592 17.73 -2.26 32.78
CA PHE A 592 17.72 -3.27 33.83
C PHE A 592 18.66 -2.92 34.98
N GLU A 593 19.80 -2.29 34.68
CA GLU A 593 20.71 -1.76 35.69
C GLU A 593 20.06 -0.62 36.47
N LEU A 594 19.45 0.34 35.79
CA LEU A 594 18.74 1.44 36.44
C LEU A 594 17.59 0.92 37.32
N ALA A 595 16.83 -0.06 36.84
CA ALA A 595 15.78 -0.71 37.60
C ALA A 595 16.33 -1.37 38.89
N HIS A 596 17.47 -2.04 38.80
CA HIS A 596 18.13 -2.62 39.96
C HIS A 596 18.59 -1.54 40.96
N GLN A 597 19.22 -0.47 40.47
CA GLN A 597 19.72 0.65 41.30
C GLN A 597 18.59 1.42 42.00
N LYS A 598 17.44 1.59 41.34
CA LYS A 598 16.27 2.33 41.86
C LYS A 598 15.26 1.44 42.58
N GLY A 599 15.47 0.12 42.61
CA GLY A 599 14.53 -0.83 43.19
C GLY A 599 13.18 -0.88 42.46
N LEU A 600 13.17 -0.59 41.16
CA LEU A 600 11.96 -0.72 40.33
C LEU A 600 11.64 -2.21 40.21
N SER A 601 10.48 -2.63 40.73
CA SER A 601 9.97 -3.98 40.49
C SER A 601 9.14 -3.99 39.21
N ILE A 602 9.28 -5.06 38.42
CA ILE A 602 8.30 -5.42 37.39
C ILE A 602 6.93 -5.39 38.07
N ALA A 603 6.00 -4.57 37.56
CA ALA A 603 4.64 -4.53 38.09
C ALA A 603 4.06 -5.95 37.98
N ASN A 604 4.05 -6.67 39.10
CA ASN A 604 3.52 -8.04 39.15
C ASN A 604 2.05 -7.97 38.75
N GLY A 605 1.74 -8.52 37.57
CA GLY A 605 0.37 -8.77 37.15
C GLY A 605 -0.29 -9.76 38.10
N HIS A 606 -1.47 -9.38 38.60
CA HIS A 606 -2.53 -10.32 38.94
C HIS A 606 -3.53 -10.37 37.79
#